data_AF-A0A412HBF8-F1
#
_entry.id   AF-A0A412HBF8-F1
#
_cell.length_a   1.000
_cell.length_b   1.000
_cell.length_c   1.000
_cell.angle_alpha   90.00
_cell.angle_beta   90.00
_cell.angle_gamma   90.00
#
_symmetry.space_group_name_H-M   'P 1'
#
loop_
_entity.id
_entity.type
_entity.pdbx_description
1 polymer ?
#
loop_
_entity_poly.entity_id
_entity_poly.type
_entity_poly.pdbx_seq_one_letter_code
_entity_poly.pdbx_strand_id
1 'polypeptide(L)'
;MRRTIFILAILLGMGGVSGMMAQEVIPGVSVEHFKMDREGKYLTVSMDMDLTALDVESNRAVLLTPRLVKGKDSLDLPSVGIYGRKRYYYYVRNGIGTISEKDEMAYRTSEKPGHIAYHNPVTYQDWMDGATLKFHRSDWGCCQEILAEYESPLGHHREAFFPELVFVQPKAEISKSRSLSGSAFIDFPVNKTVIYPDYRRNTVELGKIRATIDSVRNDKDVSITSLWLKGYASPESPYAHNRDLAIGRTAALKNYIRQLYHFSDGIIQTDYEPEDWAGLRRYVEQSNIDHRAEILAQIDSNMDPDAKEAKIKRTYPKEYRFLLQECYPALRHTDYRINYNIRTFSDVEEIKRIMAEQPQKLSLNEFYLVAGKYEPGTEEFTEVFKTAVLMFPGDKVANLNAANAAIRQDDFATAERYLQKAGDSAEAVYARGALAIRKKDYETARQYLNKAKDMGQEQAAKTLEELNKRHDYNN
;
A
#
# COMPACT_ATOMS: atom_id res chain seq x y z
N MET A 1 -60.82 -0.28 19.59
CA MET A 1 -60.37 -1.66 19.89
C MET A 1 -58.94 -1.61 20.40
N ARG A 2 -58.63 -2.31 21.50
CA ARG A 2 -57.29 -2.32 22.11
C ARG A 2 -56.39 -3.28 21.31
N ARG A 3 -55.39 -2.73 20.61
CA ARG A 3 -54.25 -3.50 20.08
C ARG A 3 -53.48 -4.05 21.27
N THR A 4 -53.34 -5.37 21.35
CA THR A 4 -52.59 -6.05 22.42
C THR A 4 -51.39 -6.72 21.77
N ILE A 5 -50.19 -6.17 22.00
CA ILE A 5 -48.93 -6.68 21.46
C ILE A 5 -48.30 -7.55 22.56
N PHE A 6 -47.96 -8.80 22.24
CA PHE A 6 -47.22 -9.68 23.14
C PHE A 6 -45.73 -9.67 22.79
N ILE A 7 -44.89 -9.22 23.72
CA ILE A 7 -43.43 -9.24 23.59
C ILE A 7 -42.89 -10.42 24.38
N LEU A 8 -42.25 -11.38 23.71
CA LEU A 8 -41.54 -12.48 24.37
C LEU A 8 -40.10 -12.01 24.67
N ALA A 9 -39.76 -11.82 25.94
CA ALA A 9 -38.40 -11.45 26.35
C ALA A 9 -37.55 -12.71 26.57
N ILE A 10 -36.54 -12.94 25.71
CA ILE A 10 -35.58 -14.03 25.88
C ILE A 10 -34.45 -13.55 26.80
N LEU A 11 -34.36 -14.14 27.99
CA LEU A 11 -33.22 -14.00 28.90
C LEU A 11 -32.06 -14.88 28.42
N LEU A 12 -31.06 -14.28 27.79
CA LEU A 12 -29.79 -14.95 27.45
C LEU A 12 -28.94 -15.11 28.71
N GLY A 13 -29.00 -16.29 29.35
CA GLY A 13 -28.11 -16.68 30.43
C GLY A 13 -26.76 -17.17 29.89
N MET A 14 -25.66 -16.62 30.41
CA MET A 14 -24.30 -17.13 30.16
C MET A 14 -24.09 -18.46 30.89
N GLY A 15 -23.78 -19.53 30.16
CA GLY A 15 -23.36 -20.81 30.73
C GLY A 15 -23.29 -21.91 29.67
N GLY A 16 -22.10 -22.50 29.47
CA GLY A 16 -21.82 -23.42 28.37
C GLY A 16 -22.38 -24.84 28.52
N VAL A 17 -22.29 -25.54 27.38
CA VAL A 17 -22.46 -26.98 27.08
C VAL A 17 -23.81 -27.42 26.45
N SER A 18 -23.69 -27.76 25.16
CA SER A 18 -24.37 -28.77 24.33
C SER A 18 -25.89 -28.76 24.10
N GLY A 19 -26.25 -28.68 22.81
CA GLY A 19 -27.58 -28.99 22.27
C GLY A 19 -28.33 -27.73 21.84
N MET A 20 -28.16 -27.30 20.60
CA MET A 20 -29.07 -26.31 19.99
C MET A 20 -30.41 -27.00 19.74
N MET A 21 -31.27 -27.05 20.75
CA MET A 21 -32.71 -27.22 20.54
C MET A 21 -33.21 -25.94 19.86
N ALA A 22 -33.99 -26.09 18.79
CA ALA A 22 -34.70 -24.97 18.17
C ALA A 22 -35.53 -24.25 19.24
N GLN A 23 -35.15 -23.02 19.59
CA GLN A 23 -35.93 -22.23 20.54
C GLN A 23 -37.10 -21.61 19.78
N GLU A 24 -38.31 -21.82 20.27
CA GLU A 24 -39.51 -21.18 19.73
C GLU A 24 -39.35 -19.66 19.87
N VAL A 25 -39.17 -18.98 18.73
CA VAL A 25 -38.87 -17.54 18.69
C VAL A 25 -40.15 -16.75 18.91
N ILE A 26 -41.24 -17.24 18.34
CA ILE A 26 -42.61 -16.76 18.46
C ILE A 26 -43.54 -17.98 18.45
N PRO A 27 -44.78 -17.87 18.95
CA PRO A 27 -45.68 -19.02 19.02
C PRO A 27 -45.79 -19.77 17.69
N GLY A 28 -45.67 -21.10 17.73
CA GLY A 28 -45.78 -22.03 16.60
C GLY A 28 -44.64 -21.98 15.57
N VAL A 29 -43.62 -21.14 15.75
CA VAL A 29 -42.52 -21.00 14.79
C VAL A 29 -41.16 -20.92 15.49
N SER A 30 -40.25 -21.80 15.11
CA SER A 30 -38.84 -21.71 15.49
C SER A 30 -37.97 -21.34 14.28
N VAL A 31 -36.79 -20.80 14.55
CA VAL A 31 -35.85 -20.34 13.53
C VAL A 31 -34.49 -20.96 13.79
N GLU A 32 -33.89 -21.54 12.75
CA GLU A 32 -32.56 -22.12 12.75
C GLU A 32 -31.67 -21.48 11.67
N HIS A 33 -30.35 -21.71 11.77
CA HIS A 33 -29.35 -21.24 10.80
C HIS A 33 -29.46 -19.76 10.39
N PHE A 34 -29.92 -18.91 11.32
CA PHE A 34 -30.07 -17.49 11.06
C PHE A 34 -28.72 -16.81 10.80
N LYS A 35 -28.64 -16.04 9.72
CA LYS A 35 -27.45 -15.27 9.32
C LYS A 35 -27.84 -13.97 8.61
N MET A 36 -27.05 -12.93 8.86
CA MET A 36 -27.07 -11.67 8.11
C MET A 36 -25.67 -11.35 7.65
N ASP A 37 -25.45 -11.34 6.34
CA ASP A 37 -24.14 -11.03 5.75
C ASP A 37 -24.27 -9.96 4.69
N ARG A 38 -23.29 -9.05 4.68
CA ARG A 38 -23.16 -8.07 3.61
C ARG A 38 -22.14 -8.54 2.59
N GLU A 39 -22.57 -8.58 1.33
CA GLU A 39 -21.71 -8.77 0.17
C GLU A 39 -21.90 -7.60 -0.80
N GLY A 40 -20.88 -6.75 -0.91
CA GLY A 40 -20.94 -5.53 -1.71
C GLY A 40 -22.07 -4.59 -1.28
N LYS A 41 -23.06 -4.39 -2.17
CA LYS A 41 -24.20 -3.50 -1.94
C LYS A 41 -25.43 -4.19 -1.35
N TYR A 42 -25.38 -5.51 -1.13
CA TYR A 42 -26.51 -6.28 -0.63
C TYR A 42 -26.23 -6.79 0.78
N LEU A 43 -27.21 -6.64 1.67
CA LEU A 43 -27.31 -7.36 2.92
C LEU A 43 -28.28 -8.51 2.71
N THR A 44 -27.81 -9.73 2.94
CA THR A 44 -28.59 -10.93 2.76
C THR A 44 -29.04 -11.44 4.12
N VAL A 45 -30.36 -11.61 4.28
CA VAL A 45 -30.96 -12.27 5.44
C VAL A 45 -31.30 -13.70 5.05
N SER A 46 -30.70 -14.67 5.74
CA SER A 46 -30.97 -16.10 5.53
C SER A 46 -31.35 -16.77 6.85
N MET A 47 -32.33 -17.67 6.82
CA MET A 47 -32.76 -18.47 7.97
C MET A 47 -33.62 -19.66 7.55
N ASP A 48 -33.67 -20.70 8.37
CA ASP A 48 -34.60 -21.81 8.22
C ASP A 48 -35.75 -21.64 9.21
N MET A 49 -36.98 -21.51 8.70
CA MET A 49 -38.19 -21.38 9.52
C MET A 49 -38.84 -22.76 9.68
N ASP A 50 -38.92 -23.27 10.91
CA ASP A 50 -39.71 -24.47 11.22
C ASP A 50 -41.14 -24.06 11.59
N LEU A 51 -42.08 -24.49 10.74
CA LEU A 51 -43.50 -24.23 10.85
C LEU A 51 -44.29 -25.47 11.29
N THR A 52 -43.65 -26.57 11.69
CA THR A 52 -44.31 -27.84 12.02
C THR A 52 -45.37 -27.67 13.12
N ALA A 53 -45.07 -26.86 14.13
CA ALA A 53 -45.98 -26.52 15.24
C ALA A 53 -47.01 -25.42 14.90
N LEU A 54 -46.92 -24.78 13.73
CA LEU A 54 -47.83 -23.70 13.33
C LEU A 54 -49.17 -24.25 12.87
N ASP A 55 -50.20 -24.11 13.72
CA ASP A 55 -51.59 -24.37 13.35
C ASP A 55 -52.29 -23.09 12.86
N VAL A 56 -53.07 -23.22 11.78
CA VAL A 56 -53.81 -22.12 11.16
C VAL A 56 -55.24 -22.57 10.85
N GLU A 57 -56.19 -22.01 11.61
CA GLU A 57 -57.61 -22.31 11.44
C GLU A 57 -58.12 -22.02 10.02
N SER A 58 -59.13 -22.77 9.57
CA SER A 58 -59.60 -22.75 8.18
C SER A 58 -59.99 -21.38 7.64
N ASN A 59 -60.43 -20.46 8.48
CA ASN A 59 -60.90 -19.11 8.14
C ASN A 59 -59.89 -18.00 8.50
N ARG A 60 -58.69 -18.35 8.93
CA ARG A 60 -57.63 -17.40 9.32
C ARG A 60 -56.46 -17.41 8.33
N ALA A 61 -55.57 -16.45 8.50
CA ALA A 61 -54.25 -16.45 7.89
C ALA A 61 -53.20 -15.99 8.92
N VAL A 62 -51.97 -16.45 8.76
CA VAL A 62 -50.83 -16.01 9.57
C VAL A 62 -49.80 -15.41 8.62
N LEU A 63 -49.31 -14.21 8.93
CA LEU A 63 -48.24 -13.57 8.18
C LEU A 63 -46.99 -13.50 9.06
N LEU A 64 -45.88 -14.06 8.58
CA LEU A 64 -44.58 -14.03 9.21
C LEU A 64 -43.69 -13.03 8.46
N THR A 65 -43.30 -11.95 9.11
CA THR A 65 -42.59 -10.82 8.50
C THR A 65 -41.27 -10.56 9.23
N PRO A 66 -40.12 -10.90 8.64
CA PRO A 66 -38.84 -10.40 9.10
C PRO A 66 -38.75 -8.89 8.89
N ARG A 67 -38.36 -8.13 9.90
CA ARG A 67 -38.22 -6.67 9.86
C ARG A 67 -36.88 -6.24 10.42
N LEU A 68 -36.11 -5.48 9.64
CA LEU A 68 -34.94 -4.77 10.14
C LEU A 68 -35.38 -3.50 10.85
N VAL A 69 -34.81 -3.21 12.03
CA VAL A 69 -35.15 -2.03 12.83
C VAL A 69 -33.90 -1.41 13.45
N LYS A 70 -33.74 -0.08 13.33
CA LYS A 70 -32.79 0.71 14.12
C LYS A 70 -33.37 2.10 14.42
N GLY A 71 -33.70 2.36 15.68
CA GLY A 71 -34.29 3.65 16.07
C GLY A 71 -35.62 3.91 15.37
N LYS A 72 -35.68 4.91 14.49
CA LYS A 72 -36.88 5.25 13.71
C LYS A 72 -36.93 4.58 12.33
N ASP A 73 -35.80 4.04 11.87
CA ASP A 73 -35.70 3.39 10.57
C ASP A 73 -36.13 1.93 10.68
N SER A 74 -36.93 1.47 9.71
CA SER A 74 -37.35 0.08 9.63
C SER A 74 -37.58 -0.35 8.17
N LEU A 75 -37.37 -1.64 7.91
CA LEU A 75 -37.61 -2.27 6.61
C LEU A 75 -38.24 -3.64 6.81
N ASP A 76 -39.48 -3.79 6.33
CA ASP A 76 -40.14 -5.09 6.18
C ASP A 76 -39.55 -5.85 4.99
N LEU A 77 -39.12 -7.08 5.25
CA LEU A 77 -38.70 -8.03 4.21
C LEU A 77 -39.91 -8.81 3.69
N PRO A 78 -39.80 -9.47 2.52
CA PRO A 78 -40.84 -10.34 1.97
C PRO A 78 -41.41 -11.28 3.04
N SER A 79 -42.72 -11.26 3.18
CA SER A 79 -43.41 -12.02 4.22
C SER A 79 -43.71 -13.44 3.77
N VAL A 80 -43.86 -14.35 4.72
CA VAL A 80 -44.37 -15.71 4.49
C VAL A 80 -45.80 -15.79 5.03
N GLY A 81 -46.77 -15.97 4.12
CA GLY A 81 -48.19 -16.05 4.46
C GLY A 81 -48.70 -17.48 4.46
N ILE A 82 -49.31 -17.93 5.55
CA ILE A 82 -49.95 -19.23 5.67
C ILE A 82 -51.47 -19.05 5.76
N TYR A 83 -52.21 -19.56 4.78
CA TYR A 83 -53.64 -19.32 4.63
C TYR A 83 -54.47 -20.58 4.91
N GLY A 84 -55.42 -20.45 5.84
CA GLY A 84 -56.45 -21.45 6.08
C GLY A 84 -57.29 -21.71 4.84
N ARG A 85 -57.82 -22.93 4.71
CA ARG A 85 -58.53 -23.40 3.49
C ARG A 85 -59.63 -22.45 3.00
N LYS A 86 -60.55 -22.02 3.87
CA LYS A 86 -61.65 -21.11 3.49
C LYS A 86 -61.12 -19.73 3.15
N ARG A 87 -60.11 -19.25 3.89
CA ARG A 87 -59.46 -17.95 3.66
C ARG A 87 -58.78 -17.91 2.28
N TYR A 88 -58.02 -18.94 1.95
CA TYR A 88 -57.35 -19.08 0.66
C TYR A 88 -58.35 -19.02 -0.52
N TYR A 89 -59.41 -19.83 -0.48
CA TYR A 89 -60.41 -19.81 -1.56
C TYR A 89 -61.22 -18.51 -1.63
N TYR A 90 -61.42 -17.81 -0.51
CA TYR A 90 -62.00 -16.47 -0.54
C TYR A 90 -61.10 -15.49 -1.31
N TYR A 91 -59.78 -15.51 -1.07
CA TYR A 91 -58.83 -14.62 -1.75
C TYR A 91 -58.79 -14.90 -3.25
N VAL A 92 -58.60 -16.16 -3.63
CA VAL A 92 -58.58 -16.61 -5.03
C VAL A 92 -59.87 -16.22 -5.78
N ARG A 93 -61.05 -16.43 -5.17
CA ARG A 93 -62.34 -16.13 -5.81
C ARG A 93 -62.61 -14.64 -5.99
N ASN A 94 -62.07 -13.79 -5.13
CA ASN A 94 -62.26 -12.34 -5.17
C ASN A 94 -61.10 -11.62 -5.87
N GLY A 95 -60.15 -12.34 -6.46
CA GLY A 95 -58.99 -11.75 -7.12
C GLY A 95 -58.04 -11.01 -6.16
N ILE A 96 -58.10 -11.33 -4.86
CA ILE A 96 -57.21 -10.77 -3.84
C ILE A 96 -55.94 -11.62 -3.87
N GLY A 97 -54.77 -11.01 -4.12
CA GLY A 97 -53.49 -11.71 -4.17
C GLY A 97 -53.08 -12.26 -2.81
N THR A 98 -52.53 -11.40 -1.96
CA THR A 98 -52.06 -11.75 -0.62
C THR A 98 -52.41 -10.63 0.38
N ILE A 99 -52.21 -10.88 1.68
CA ILE A 99 -52.50 -9.89 2.73
C ILE A 99 -51.51 -8.73 2.69
N SER A 100 -50.23 -8.98 2.37
CA SER A 100 -49.22 -7.92 2.37
C SER A 100 -49.12 -7.14 1.06
N GLU A 101 -49.79 -7.59 -0.02
CA GLU A 101 -49.83 -7.00 -1.37
C GLU A 101 -48.47 -6.82 -2.08
N LYS A 102 -47.35 -7.00 -1.37
CA LYS A 102 -45.96 -7.02 -1.83
C LYS A 102 -45.51 -8.47 -2.06
N ASP A 103 -44.28 -8.64 -2.54
CA ASP A 103 -43.62 -9.94 -2.71
C ASP A 103 -43.78 -10.81 -1.44
N GLU A 104 -44.76 -11.71 -1.43
CA GLU A 104 -45.14 -12.57 -0.31
C GLU A 104 -45.09 -14.03 -0.76
N MET A 105 -44.43 -14.87 0.02
CA MET A 105 -44.45 -16.30 -0.16
C MET A 105 -45.72 -16.86 0.49
N ALA A 106 -46.74 -17.11 -0.33
CA ALA A 106 -48.05 -17.56 0.15
C ALA A 106 -48.22 -19.09 0.03
N TYR A 107 -48.56 -19.74 1.13
CA TYR A 107 -48.87 -21.16 1.20
C TYR A 107 -50.28 -21.37 1.76
N ARG A 108 -51.00 -22.34 1.21
CA ARG A 108 -52.21 -22.86 1.84
C ARG A 108 -51.81 -23.84 2.95
N THR A 109 -52.52 -23.88 4.07
CA THR A 109 -52.19 -24.76 5.23
C THR A 109 -51.93 -26.22 4.85
N SER A 110 -52.68 -26.79 3.89
CA SER A 110 -52.50 -28.18 3.45
C SER A 110 -51.26 -28.43 2.58
N GLU A 111 -50.65 -27.36 2.08
CA GLU A 111 -49.50 -27.35 1.17
C GLU A 111 -48.30 -26.65 1.83
N LYS A 112 -48.42 -26.22 3.10
CA LYS A 112 -47.31 -25.57 3.80
C LYS A 112 -46.18 -26.58 4.00
N PRO A 113 -44.94 -26.25 3.64
CA PRO A 113 -43.81 -27.08 4.01
C PRO A 113 -43.61 -27.05 5.52
N GLY A 114 -43.06 -28.13 6.09
CA GLY A 114 -42.66 -28.16 7.50
C GLY A 114 -41.54 -27.16 7.80
N HIS A 115 -40.61 -26.98 6.86
CA HIS A 115 -39.51 -26.04 6.94
C HIS A 115 -39.45 -25.14 5.70
N ILE A 116 -39.14 -23.86 5.89
CA ILE A 116 -38.92 -22.91 4.81
C ILE A 116 -37.51 -22.36 4.91
N ALA A 117 -36.70 -22.64 3.88
CA ALA A 117 -35.43 -21.96 3.68
C ALA A 117 -35.70 -20.55 3.17
N TYR A 118 -35.56 -19.56 4.04
CA TYR A 118 -35.76 -18.15 3.73
C TYR A 118 -34.43 -17.52 3.33
N HIS A 119 -34.41 -16.83 2.20
CA HIS A 119 -33.25 -16.12 1.70
C HIS A 119 -33.69 -14.86 0.97
N ASN A 120 -33.27 -13.70 1.47
CA ASN A 120 -33.66 -12.43 0.87
C ASN A 120 -32.51 -11.41 0.87
N PRO A 121 -31.95 -11.05 -0.31
CA PRO A 121 -31.02 -9.95 -0.44
C PRO A 121 -31.75 -8.60 -0.48
N VAL A 122 -31.27 -7.62 0.29
CA VAL A 122 -31.74 -6.23 0.25
C VAL A 122 -30.60 -5.27 -0.03
N THR A 123 -30.88 -4.17 -0.72
CA THR A 123 -29.89 -3.11 -0.91
C THR A 123 -29.54 -2.48 0.45
N TYR A 124 -28.27 -2.51 0.81
CA TYR A 124 -27.75 -2.01 2.07
C TYR A 124 -27.92 -0.49 2.19
N GLN A 125 -28.29 -0.04 3.38
CA GLN A 125 -28.38 1.38 3.75
C GLN A 125 -27.61 1.61 5.05
N ASP A 126 -27.03 2.80 5.26
CA ASP A 126 -26.13 3.06 6.39
C ASP A 126 -26.78 2.84 7.77
N TRP A 127 -28.09 3.04 7.89
CA TRP A 127 -28.83 2.76 9.12
C TRP A 127 -28.88 1.26 9.45
N MET A 128 -28.60 0.36 8.51
CA MET A 128 -28.60 -1.09 8.75
C MET A 128 -27.39 -1.56 9.57
N ASP A 129 -26.30 -0.78 9.68
CA ASP A 129 -25.20 -1.09 10.60
C ASP A 129 -25.72 -0.99 12.04
N GLY A 130 -25.69 -2.07 12.81
CA GLY A 130 -26.27 -2.14 14.14
C GLY A 130 -27.80 -2.31 14.17
N ALA A 131 -28.46 -2.57 13.03
CA ALA A 131 -29.88 -2.89 13.01
C ALA A 131 -30.16 -4.26 13.63
N THR A 132 -31.32 -4.39 14.27
CA THR A 132 -31.85 -5.66 14.78
C THR A 132 -32.82 -6.22 13.75
N LEU A 133 -32.68 -7.50 13.39
CA LEU A 133 -33.75 -8.22 12.74
C LEU A 133 -34.74 -8.72 13.79
N LYS A 134 -35.99 -8.30 13.65
CA LYS A 134 -37.12 -8.77 14.43
C LYS A 134 -37.99 -9.66 13.56
N PHE A 135 -38.54 -10.69 14.16
CA PHE A 135 -39.49 -11.57 13.51
C PHE A 135 -40.89 -11.25 14.02
N HIS A 136 -41.72 -10.74 13.12
CA HIS A 136 -43.10 -10.38 13.42
C HIS A 136 -44.05 -11.48 12.95
N ARG A 137 -45.06 -11.76 13.75
CA ARG A 137 -46.21 -12.58 13.34
C ARG A 137 -47.49 -11.79 13.54
N SER A 138 -48.35 -11.80 12.53
CA SER A 138 -49.70 -11.26 12.62
C SER A 138 -50.74 -12.31 12.20
N ASP A 139 -51.73 -12.51 13.07
CA ASP A 139 -52.82 -13.45 12.84
C ASP A 139 -54.05 -12.68 12.35
N TRP A 140 -54.61 -13.08 11.22
CA TRP A 140 -55.67 -12.36 10.52
C TRP A 140 -56.98 -13.15 10.49
N GLY A 141 -58.07 -12.46 10.82
CA GLY A 141 -59.44 -12.97 10.78
C GLY A 141 -60.15 -12.73 9.44
N CYS A 142 -61.45 -13.10 9.41
CA CYS A 142 -62.29 -13.08 8.20
C CYS A 142 -62.44 -11.71 7.52
N CYS A 143 -62.25 -10.59 8.25
CA CYS A 143 -62.49 -9.23 7.75
C CYS A 143 -61.21 -8.40 7.60
N GLN A 144 -60.04 -9.02 7.39
CA GLN A 144 -58.74 -8.34 7.45
C GLN A 144 -58.52 -7.65 8.82
N GLU A 145 -59.09 -8.23 9.88
CA GLU A 145 -58.85 -7.78 11.24
C GLU A 145 -57.67 -8.56 11.81
N ILE A 146 -56.74 -7.85 12.44
CA ILE A 146 -55.63 -8.45 13.17
C ILE A 146 -56.14 -8.96 14.52
N LEU A 147 -56.06 -10.27 14.72
CA LEU A 147 -56.50 -10.99 15.91
C LEU A 147 -55.41 -11.03 16.99
N ALA A 148 -54.14 -11.18 16.59
CA ALA A 148 -52.99 -11.22 17.48
C ALA A 148 -51.72 -10.77 16.74
N GLU A 149 -50.80 -10.16 17.47
CA GLU A 149 -49.47 -9.79 16.99
C GLU A 149 -48.40 -10.24 17.98
N TYR A 150 -47.32 -10.80 17.45
CA TYR A 150 -46.14 -11.22 18.18
C TYR A 150 -44.91 -10.61 17.53
N GLU A 151 -43.92 -10.28 18.36
CA GLU A 151 -42.63 -9.77 17.90
C GLU A 151 -41.54 -10.38 18.79
N SER A 152 -40.46 -10.83 18.16
CA SER A 152 -39.28 -11.33 18.88
C SER A 152 -37.99 -10.99 18.11
N PRO A 153 -36.92 -10.53 18.78
CA PRO A 153 -35.64 -10.26 18.13
C PRO A 153 -34.94 -11.57 17.74
N LEU A 154 -34.44 -11.65 16.50
CA LEU A 154 -33.65 -12.79 16.00
C LEU A 154 -32.14 -12.55 16.15
N GLY A 155 -31.68 -11.33 15.88
CA GLY A 155 -30.27 -10.96 16.03
C GLY A 155 -29.95 -9.62 15.38
N HIS A 156 -28.66 -9.26 15.34
CA HIS A 156 -28.20 -7.94 14.91
C HIS A 156 -27.19 -8.02 13.78
N HIS A 157 -27.24 -7.06 12.86
CA HIS A 157 -26.24 -6.89 11.82
C HIS A 157 -25.24 -5.86 12.30
N ARG A 158 -23.94 -6.12 12.14
CA ARG A 158 -22.89 -5.13 12.40
C ARG A 158 -21.78 -5.27 11.38
N GLU A 159 -21.42 -4.16 10.77
CA GLU A 159 -20.26 -4.11 9.90
C GLU A 159 -18.98 -4.30 10.72
N ALA A 160 -18.01 -4.99 10.13
CA ALA A 160 -16.66 -5.02 10.68
C ALA A 160 -16.13 -3.58 10.74
N PHE A 161 -15.70 -3.14 11.92
CA PHE A 161 -15.21 -1.78 12.10
C PHE A 161 -13.94 -1.57 11.27
N PHE A 162 -14.02 -0.67 10.29
CA PHE A 162 -12.90 -0.25 9.46
C PHE A 162 -12.58 1.22 9.77
N PRO A 163 -11.40 1.53 10.34
CA PRO A 163 -10.99 2.91 10.58
C PRO A 163 -10.64 3.60 9.25
N GLU A 164 -11.06 4.85 9.09
CA GLU A 164 -10.68 5.66 7.92
C GLU A 164 -9.17 5.86 7.87
N LEU A 165 -8.54 5.48 6.76
CA LEU A 165 -7.09 5.55 6.62
C LEU A 165 -6.64 6.93 6.14
N VAL A 166 -5.57 7.45 6.75
CA VAL A 166 -5.05 8.79 6.43
C VAL A 166 -3.84 8.69 5.52
N PHE A 167 -4.01 9.05 4.26
CA PHE A 167 -2.93 9.15 3.28
C PHE A 167 -2.29 10.55 3.33
N VAL A 168 -0.96 10.60 3.32
CA VAL A 168 -0.20 11.86 3.44
C VAL A 168 0.29 12.26 2.08
N GLN A 169 -0.05 13.48 1.66
CA GLN A 169 0.53 14.08 0.45
C GLN A 169 2.00 14.47 0.71
N PRO A 170 2.96 13.90 -0.03
CA PRO A 170 4.36 14.30 0.06
C PRO A 170 4.54 15.76 -0.37
N LYS A 171 5.51 16.47 0.23
CA LYS A 171 5.87 17.82 -0.23
C LYS A 171 6.38 17.74 -1.67
N ALA A 172 5.89 18.63 -2.53
CA ALA A 172 6.36 18.72 -3.90
C ALA A 172 7.86 19.06 -3.93
N GLU A 173 8.64 18.27 -4.69
CA GLU A 173 10.04 18.59 -4.97
C GLU A 173 10.10 19.86 -5.83
N ILE A 174 10.94 20.82 -5.46
CA ILE A 174 11.18 22.04 -6.27
C ILE A 174 11.84 21.65 -7.61
N SER A 175 12.77 20.68 -7.57
CA SER A 175 13.42 20.11 -8.75
C SER A 175 13.84 18.66 -8.49
N LYS A 176 13.46 17.75 -9.39
CA LYS A 176 13.87 16.34 -9.33
C LYS A 176 15.30 16.20 -9.87
N SER A 177 16.28 16.50 -9.04
CA SER A 177 17.71 16.38 -9.39
C SER A 177 18.18 14.95 -9.20
N ARG A 178 18.91 14.42 -10.18
CA ARG A 178 19.51 13.08 -10.19
C ARG A 178 20.93 13.14 -10.76
N SER A 179 21.66 12.04 -10.64
CA SER A 179 23.02 11.95 -11.19
C SER A 179 23.34 10.56 -11.73
N LEU A 180 24.13 10.51 -12.80
CA LEU A 180 24.78 9.30 -13.29
C LEU A 180 26.29 9.48 -13.15
N SER A 181 26.99 8.43 -12.71
CA SER A 181 28.45 8.46 -12.55
C SER A 181 29.08 7.23 -13.19
N GLY A 182 30.34 7.36 -13.57
CA GLY A 182 31.15 6.26 -14.09
C GLY A 182 32.63 6.65 -14.16
N SER A 183 33.45 5.74 -14.64
CA SER A 183 34.89 5.95 -14.83
C SER A 183 35.28 5.54 -16.25
N ALA A 184 36.18 6.31 -16.85
CA ALA A 184 36.73 6.05 -18.18
C ALA A 184 38.24 5.82 -18.10
N PHE A 185 38.72 4.70 -18.66
CA PHE A 185 40.13 4.29 -18.60
C PHE A 185 40.84 4.64 -19.91
N ILE A 186 40.95 5.94 -20.19
CA ILE A 186 41.50 6.44 -21.45
C ILE A 186 43.02 6.19 -21.48
N ASP A 187 43.46 5.45 -22.49
CA ASP A 187 44.86 5.18 -22.79
C ASP A 187 45.51 6.40 -23.46
N PHE A 188 46.66 6.81 -22.94
CA PHE A 188 47.50 7.86 -23.54
C PHE A 188 48.86 7.27 -23.91
N PRO A 189 49.46 7.69 -25.03
CA PRO A 189 50.88 7.41 -25.27
C PRO A 189 51.74 7.93 -24.11
N VAL A 190 52.90 7.30 -23.90
CA VAL A 190 53.81 7.63 -22.79
C VAL A 190 54.12 9.12 -22.76
N ASN A 191 53.93 9.74 -21.61
CA ASN A 191 54.17 11.17 -21.37
C ASN A 191 53.39 12.10 -22.34
N LYS A 192 52.18 11.70 -22.75
CA LYS A 192 51.26 12.52 -23.56
C LYS A 192 49.92 12.71 -22.84
N THR A 193 49.26 13.80 -23.20
CA THR A 193 47.93 14.21 -22.72
C THR A 193 46.90 14.28 -23.84
N VAL A 194 47.29 14.02 -25.09
CA VAL A 194 46.39 14.05 -26.26
C VAL A 194 45.61 12.75 -26.35
N ILE A 195 44.29 12.84 -26.53
CA ILE A 195 43.42 11.68 -26.77
C ILE A 195 43.50 11.29 -28.24
N TYR A 196 43.80 10.01 -28.47
CA TYR A 196 43.71 9.36 -29.78
C TYR A 196 42.56 8.35 -29.72
N PRO A 197 41.42 8.59 -30.39
CA PRO A 197 40.23 7.74 -30.25
C PRO A 197 40.47 6.27 -30.61
N ASP A 198 41.34 5.99 -31.59
CA ASP A 198 41.63 4.63 -32.05
C ASP A 198 42.87 4.02 -31.37
N TYR A 199 43.45 4.71 -30.39
CA TYR A 199 44.58 4.18 -29.63
C TYR A 199 44.10 3.15 -28.60
N ARG A 200 44.54 1.91 -28.77
CA ARG A 200 44.22 0.79 -27.87
C ARG A 200 42.70 0.64 -27.69
N ARG A 201 42.19 0.80 -26.46
CA ARG A 201 40.78 0.60 -26.12
C ARG A 201 39.98 1.91 -26.04
N ASN A 202 40.56 3.03 -26.46
CA ASN A 202 39.92 4.34 -26.34
C ASN A 202 38.56 4.42 -27.04
N THR A 203 38.37 3.74 -28.17
CA THR A 203 37.07 3.72 -28.86
C THR A 203 35.95 3.21 -27.94
N VAL A 204 36.24 2.17 -27.15
CA VAL A 204 35.30 1.56 -26.21
C VAL A 204 35.08 2.47 -25.00
N GLU A 205 36.16 2.97 -24.40
CA GLU A 205 36.08 3.82 -23.20
C GLU A 205 35.40 5.18 -23.48
N LEU A 206 35.72 5.81 -24.62
CA LEU A 206 35.02 7.01 -25.10
C LEU A 206 33.57 6.69 -25.48
N GLY A 207 33.29 5.47 -25.94
CA GLY A 207 31.93 4.97 -26.15
C GLY A 207 31.08 4.98 -24.89
N LYS A 208 31.62 4.53 -23.75
CA LYS A 208 30.89 4.47 -22.47
C LYS A 208 30.45 5.84 -21.97
N ILE A 209 31.35 6.82 -21.98
CA ILE A 209 31.02 8.17 -21.53
C ILE A 209 29.99 8.83 -22.46
N ARG A 210 30.13 8.65 -23.79
CA ARG A 210 29.13 9.12 -24.76
C ARG A 210 27.77 8.50 -24.52
N ALA A 211 27.69 7.18 -24.37
CA ALA A 211 26.43 6.49 -24.09
C ALA A 211 25.74 7.03 -22.83
N THR A 212 26.51 7.35 -21.78
CA THR A 212 25.95 7.93 -20.55
C THR A 212 25.44 9.36 -20.77
N ILE A 213 26.16 10.18 -21.54
CA ILE A 213 25.71 11.53 -21.89
C ILE A 213 24.45 11.47 -22.76
N ASP A 214 24.44 10.60 -23.77
CA ASP A 214 23.34 10.43 -24.72
C ASP A 214 22.08 9.90 -24.05
N SER A 215 22.19 9.01 -23.05
CA SER A 215 21.03 8.51 -22.30
C SER A 215 20.29 9.60 -21.53
N VAL A 216 20.99 10.68 -21.17
CA VAL A 216 20.40 11.83 -20.47
C VAL A 216 19.97 12.91 -21.46
N ARG A 217 20.80 13.18 -22.46
CA ARG A 217 20.58 14.25 -23.44
C ARG A 217 19.42 13.97 -24.39
N ASN A 218 19.22 12.70 -24.77
CA ASN A 218 18.15 12.32 -25.70
C ASN A 218 16.80 12.16 -25.00
N ASP A 219 16.77 12.29 -23.68
CA ASP A 219 15.54 12.26 -22.90
C ASP A 219 14.91 13.67 -22.85
N LYS A 220 13.76 13.82 -23.51
CA LYS A 220 13.02 15.09 -23.59
C LYS A 220 12.54 15.63 -22.24
N ASP A 221 12.47 14.79 -21.21
CA ASP A 221 12.02 15.18 -19.87
C ASP A 221 13.16 15.67 -18.99
N VAL A 222 14.40 15.66 -19.51
CA VAL A 222 15.61 15.81 -18.74
C VAL A 222 16.48 16.95 -19.27
N SER A 223 17.15 17.64 -18.35
CA SER A 223 18.12 18.69 -18.69
C SER A 223 19.39 18.51 -17.87
N ILE A 224 20.53 18.38 -18.54
CA ILE A 224 21.86 18.29 -17.92
C ILE A 224 22.19 19.64 -17.25
N THR A 225 22.52 19.60 -15.96
CA THR A 225 22.89 20.79 -15.17
C THR A 225 24.40 20.89 -14.97
N SER A 226 25.12 19.77 -14.89
CA SER A 226 26.59 19.78 -14.84
C SER A 226 27.17 18.45 -15.30
N LEU A 227 28.35 18.50 -15.92
CA LEU A 227 29.22 17.35 -16.14
C LEU A 227 30.53 17.59 -15.39
N TRP A 228 30.74 16.86 -14.30
CA TRP A 228 31.98 16.90 -13.54
C TRP A 228 32.91 15.79 -14.01
N LEU A 229 34.19 16.11 -14.22
CA LEU A 229 35.25 15.17 -14.63
C LEU A 229 36.41 15.27 -13.64
N LYS A 230 36.91 14.15 -13.10
CA LYS A 230 38.11 14.14 -12.26
C LYS A 230 39.09 13.09 -12.76
N GLY A 231 40.26 13.53 -13.22
CA GLY A 231 41.32 12.62 -13.67
C GLY A 231 42.29 12.25 -12.57
N TYR A 232 42.80 11.03 -12.66
CA TYR A 232 43.72 10.42 -11.72
C TYR A 232 44.97 9.92 -12.44
N ALA A 233 46.10 9.91 -11.72
CA ALA A 233 47.28 9.16 -12.16
C ALA A 233 47.71 8.13 -11.10
N SER A 234 48.56 7.21 -11.51
CA SER A 234 49.16 6.19 -10.63
C SER A 234 50.42 6.73 -9.93
N PRO A 235 50.71 6.33 -8.68
CA PRO A 235 51.91 6.74 -7.95
C PRO A 235 53.15 5.98 -8.44
N GLU A 236 53.68 6.37 -9.61
CA GLU A 236 54.84 5.73 -10.26
C GLU A 236 55.84 6.70 -10.88
N SER A 237 55.63 8.00 -10.66
CA SER A 237 56.43 9.11 -11.20
C SER A 237 56.40 10.25 -10.19
N PRO A 238 57.31 11.24 -10.30
CA PRO A 238 57.29 12.37 -9.37
C PRO A 238 55.91 13.01 -9.29
N TYR A 239 55.46 13.33 -8.09
CA TYR A 239 54.11 13.82 -7.80
C TYR A 239 53.72 15.02 -8.68
N ALA A 240 54.65 15.95 -8.89
CA ALA A 240 54.43 17.11 -9.77
C ALA A 240 54.16 16.71 -11.22
N HIS A 241 54.83 15.67 -11.72
CA HIS A 241 54.61 15.15 -13.06
C HIS A 241 53.25 14.46 -13.19
N ASN A 242 52.90 13.65 -12.18
CA ASN A 242 51.61 12.99 -12.07
C ASN A 242 50.44 13.99 -12.02
N ARG A 243 50.60 15.09 -11.28
CA ARG A 243 49.67 16.23 -11.28
C ARG A 243 49.47 16.79 -12.68
N ASP A 244 50.55 17.11 -13.39
CA ASP A 244 50.45 17.74 -14.71
C ASP A 244 49.80 16.78 -15.74
N LEU A 245 50.07 15.48 -15.64
CA LEU A 245 49.38 14.45 -16.43
C LEU A 245 47.90 14.36 -16.12
N ALA A 246 47.51 14.32 -14.83
CA ALA A 246 46.11 14.25 -14.42
C ALA A 246 45.31 15.48 -14.90
N ILE A 247 45.87 16.69 -14.75
CA ILE A 247 45.28 17.94 -15.25
C ILE A 247 45.14 17.89 -16.77
N GLY A 248 46.25 17.62 -17.48
CA GLY A 248 46.28 17.68 -18.93
C GLY A 248 45.36 16.65 -19.60
N ARG A 249 45.31 15.42 -19.08
CA ARG A 249 44.43 14.35 -19.59
C ARG A 249 42.96 14.66 -19.34
N THR A 250 42.61 15.20 -18.19
CA THR A 250 41.23 15.64 -17.89
C THR A 250 40.80 16.78 -18.81
N ALA A 251 41.70 17.76 -19.05
CA ALA A 251 41.45 18.85 -19.98
C ALA A 251 41.26 18.34 -21.43
N ALA A 252 42.03 17.35 -21.86
CA ALA A 252 41.87 16.73 -23.17
C ALA A 252 40.52 16.02 -23.31
N LEU A 253 40.06 15.30 -22.28
CA LEU A 253 38.73 14.69 -22.28
C LEU A 253 37.61 15.73 -22.31
N LYS A 254 37.73 16.81 -21.52
CA LYS A 254 36.80 17.95 -21.59
C LYS A 254 36.69 18.47 -23.01
N ASN A 255 37.82 18.71 -23.68
CA ASN A 255 37.84 19.22 -25.05
C ASN A 255 37.23 18.25 -26.05
N TYR A 256 37.53 16.96 -25.93
CA TYR A 256 36.90 15.91 -26.75
C TYR A 256 35.37 15.93 -26.63
N ILE A 257 34.84 16.02 -25.40
CA ILE A 257 33.40 16.08 -25.14
C ILE A 257 32.79 17.37 -25.71
N ARG A 258 33.45 18.53 -25.57
CA ARG A 258 32.98 19.82 -26.14
C ARG A 258 32.88 19.81 -27.65
N GLN A 259 33.72 19.05 -28.34
CA GLN A 259 33.68 18.93 -29.81
C GLN A 259 32.48 18.10 -30.28
N LEU A 260 32.09 17.09 -29.51
CA LEU A 260 30.94 16.25 -29.82
C LEU A 260 29.60 16.87 -29.39
N TYR A 261 29.64 17.66 -28.31
CA TYR A 261 28.45 18.15 -27.66
C TYR A 261 28.56 19.64 -27.34
N HIS A 262 27.62 20.41 -27.87
CA HIS A 262 27.46 21.81 -27.51
C HIS A 262 26.81 21.94 -26.12
N PHE A 263 27.62 22.26 -25.12
CA PHE A 263 27.19 22.66 -23.78
C PHE A 263 27.45 24.16 -23.58
N SER A 264 26.63 24.82 -22.76
CA SER A 264 26.92 26.18 -22.30
C SER A 264 28.20 26.21 -21.46
N ASP A 265 28.85 27.37 -21.44
CA ASP A 265 30.03 27.56 -20.61
C ASP A 265 29.69 27.33 -19.13
N GLY A 266 30.59 26.66 -18.41
CA GLY A 266 30.42 26.33 -16.99
C GLY A 266 29.74 24.98 -16.70
N ILE A 267 29.10 24.33 -17.68
CA ILE A 267 28.49 22.99 -17.49
C ILE A 267 29.56 21.94 -17.22
N ILE A 268 30.65 21.94 -17.98
CA ILE A 268 31.73 20.96 -17.80
C ILE A 268 32.76 21.49 -16.81
N GLN A 269 32.80 20.87 -15.63
CA GLN A 269 33.73 21.14 -14.55
C GLN A 269 34.81 20.06 -14.51
N THR A 270 36.03 20.44 -14.17
CA THR A 270 37.17 19.53 -14.11
C THR A 270 37.88 19.65 -12.78
N ASP A 271 38.27 18.51 -12.24
CA ASP A 271 39.09 18.35 -11.05
C ASP A 271 40.22 17.35 -11.34
N TYR A 272 41.15 17.19 -10.42
CA TYR A 272 42.25 16.24 -10.58
C TYR A 272 42.69 15.67 -9.24
N GLU A 273 43.16 14.43 -9.28
CA GLU A 273 43.96 13.81 -8.22
C GLU A 273 45.32 13.47 -8.83
N PRO A 274 46.43 14.04 -8.34
CA PRO A 274 47.74 13.68 -8.85
C PRO A 274 48.01 12.18 -8.73
N GLU A 275 47.64 11.55 -7.62
CA GLU A 275 47.89 10.13 -7.39
C GLU A 275 46.72 9.44 -6.68
N ASP A 276 46.16 8.41 -7.30
CA ASP A 276 45.02 7.65 -6.75
C ASP A 276 45.44 6.68 -5.64
N TRP A 277 45.90 7.23 -4.52
CA TRP A 277 46.25 6.46 -3.32
C TRP A 277 45.04 5.72 -2.73
N ALA A 278 43.83 6.29 -2.86
CA ALA A 278 42.60 5.65 -2.39
C ALA A 278 42.24 4.42 -3.24
N GLY A 279 42.37 4.51 -4.56
CA GLY A 279 42.23 3.40 -5.49
C GLY A 279 43.29 2.33 -5.27
N LEU A 280 44.55 2.72 -5.07
CA LEU A 280 45.63 1.79 -4.72
C LEU A 280 45.32 1.04 -3.42
N ARG A 281 44.89 1.76 -2.37
CA ARG A 281 44.50 1.16 -1.09
C ARG A 281 43.42 0.09 -1.27
N ARG A 282 42.34 0.42 -2.00
CA ARG A 282 41.21 -0.47 -2.27
C ARG A 282 41.65 -1.73 -3.02
N TYR A 283 42.51 -1.56 -4.03
CA TYR A 283 43.05 -2.69 -4.79
C TYR A 283 43.88 -3.61 -3.89
N VAL A 284 44.82 -3.05 -3.11
CA VAL A 284 45.68 -3.83 -2.22
C VAL A 284 44.85 -4.59 -1.18
N GLU A 285 43.86 -3.94 -0.57
CA GLU A 285 42.95 -4.54 0.42
C GLU A 285 42.20 -5.77 -0.13
N GLN A 286 41.80 -5.73 -1.41
CA GLN A 286 41.09 -6.82 -2.09
C GLN A 286 42.01 -7.88 -2.71
N SER A 287 43.32 -7.65 -2.71
CA SER A 287 44.30 -8.52 -3.35
C SER A 287 44.89 -9.57 -2.40
N ASN A 288 45.53 -10.58 -3.00
CA ASN A 288 46.35 -11.57 -2.29
C ASN A 288 47.85 -11.27 -2.42
N ILE A 289 48.22 -9.98 -2.51
CA ILE A 289 49.63 -9.59 -2.59
C ILE A 289 50.37 -9.94 -1.30
N ASP A 290 51.62 -10.37 -1.41
CA ASP A 290 52.50 -10.55 -0.25
C ASP A 290 52.72 -9.20 0.47
N HIS A 291 52.98 -9.25 1.78
CA HIS A 291 53.18 -8.05 2.61
C HIS A 291 52.00 -7.05 2.56
N ARG A 292 50.77 -7.53 2.33
CA ARG A 292 49.57 -6.70 2.17
C ARG A 292 49.36 -5.73 3.32
N ALA A 293 49.47 -6.20 4.57
CA ALA A 293 49.21 -5.38 5.76
C ALA A 293 50.24 -4.25 5.89
N GLU A 294 51.51 -4.54 5.60
CA GLU A 294 52.61 -3.59 5.67
C GLU A 294 52.52 -2.56 4.54
N ILE A 295 52.16 -2.98 3.32
CA ILE A 295 51.94 -2.09 2.19
C ILE A 295 50.74 -1.17 2.47
N LEU A 296 49.63 -1.69 3.01
CA LEU A 296 48.50 -0.87 3.44
C LEU A 296 48.90 0.16 4.50
N ALA A 297 49.69 -0.24 5.50
CA ALA A 297 50.20 0.68 6.51
C ALA A 297 51.11 1.77 5.92
N GLN A 298 51.86 1.49 4.85
CA GLN A 298 52.61 2.53 4.13
C GLN A 298 51.67 3.46 3.34
N ILE A 299 50.66 2.92 2.67
CA ILE A 299 49.66 3.70 1.92
C ILE A 299 48.92 4.66 2.85
N ASP A 300 48.48 4.18 4.01
CA ASP A 300 47.72 4.92 5.03
C ASP A 300 48.61 5.90 5.85
N SER A 301 49.92 5.92 5.60
CA SER A 301 50.84 6.82 6.31
C SER A 301 50.75 8.27 5.83
N ASN A 302 51.10 9.21 6.71
CA ASN A 302 51.20 10.65 6.42
C ASN A 302 52.52 11.05 5.72
N MET A 303 53.24 10.09 5.12
CA MET A 303 54.46 10.39 4.37
C MET A 303 54.15 11.22 3.12
N ASP A 304 55.11 12.06 2.73
CA ASP A 304 55.11 12.71 1.43
C ASP A 304 54.91 11.67 0.30
N PRO A 305 54.09 11.94 -0.73
CA PRO A 305 53.72 10.96 -1.75
C PRO A 305 54.92 10.33 -2.48
N ASP A 306 55.92 11.14 -2.86
CA ASP A 306 57.12 10.63 -3.55
C ASP A 306 57.96 9.76 -2.59
N ALA A 307 58.10 10.19 -1.34
CA ALA A 307 58.79 9.40 -0.32
C ALA A 307 58.07 8.08 -0.01
N LYS A 308 56.73 8.10 -0.03
CA LYS A 308 55.86 6.94 0.18
C LYS A 308 56.03 5.93 -0.95
N GLU A 309 55.91 6.36 -2.21
CA GLU A 309 56.16 5.54 -3.40
C GLU A 309 57.56 4.92 -3.37
N ALA A 310 58.59 5.74 -3.12
CA ALA A 310 59.97 5.29 -3.14
C ALA A 310 60.25 4.24 -2.05
N LYS A 311 59.60 4.39 -0.89
CA LYS A 311 59.72 3.42 0.21
C LYS A 311 59.06 2.09 -0.14
N ILE A 312 57.85 2.10 -0.72
CA ILE A 312 57.18 0.87 -1.18
C ILE A 312 58.05 0.18 -2.23
N LYS A 313 58.53 0.93 -3.24
CA LYS A 313 59.38 0.43 -4.33
C LYS A 313 60.68 -0.20 -3.85
N ARG A 314 61.35 0.41 -2.88
CA ARG A 314 62.61 -0.09 -2.31
C ARG A 314 62.41 -1.30 -1.40
N THR A 315 61.36 -1.28 -0.57
CA THR A 315 61.13 -2.29 0.47
C THR A 315 60.47 -3.54 -0.10
N TYR A 316 59.57 -3.38 -1.08
CA TYR A 316 58.76 -4.44 -1.68
C TYR A 316 58.89 -4.45 -3.22
N PRO A 317 60.09 -4.71 -3.78
CA PRO A 317 60.35 -4.54 -5.22
C PRO A 317 59.60 -5.55 -6.10
N LYS A 318 59.23 -6.73 -5.57
CA LYS A 318 58.45 -7.74 -6.31
C LYS A 318 56.98 -7.32 -6.39
N GLU A 319 56.42 -6.92 -5.26
CA GLU A 319 55.06 -6.43 -5.08
C GLU A 319 54.85 -5.13 -5.86
N TYR A 320 55.81 -4.19 -5.80
CA TYR A 320 55.76 -2.97 -6.59
C TYR A 320 55.72 -3.26 -8.09
N ARG A 321 56.47 -4.26 -8.58
CA ARG A 321 56.41 -4.67 -9.99
C ARG A 321 55.04 -5.26 -10.36
N PHE A 322 54.47 -6.05 -9.46
CA PHE A 322 53.11 -6.57 -9.62
C PHE A 322 52.09 -5.43 -9.68
N LEU A 323 52.14 -4.48 -8.75
CA LEU A 323 51.27 -3.30 -8.74
C LEU A 323 51.43 -2.47 -10.02
N LEU A 324 52.66 -2.26 -10.49
CA LEU A 324 52.94 -1.55 -11.73
C LEU A 324 52.30 -2.20 -12.96
N GLN A 325 52.19 -3.54 -13.00
CA GLN A 325 51.63 -4.30 -14.12
C GLN A 325 50.11 -4.46 -14.02
N GLU A 326 49.61 -4.77 -12.82
CA GLU A 326 48.24 -5.25 -12.62
C GLU A 326 47.30 -4.23 -11.97
N CYS A 327 47.85 -3.20 -11.30
CA CYS A 327 47.06 -2.20 -10.55
C CYS A 327 47.16 -0.80 -11.17
N TYR A 328 48.37 -0.28 -11.32
CA TYR A 328 48.63 1.11 -11.71
C TYR A 328 47.99 1.52 -13.04
N PRO A 329 47.90 0.66 -14.08
CA PRO A 329 47.15 1.01 -15.28
C PRO A 329 45.67 1.33 -15.01
N ALA A 330 45.03 0.65 -14.04
CA ALA A 330 43.65 0.92 -13.65
C ALA A 330 43.51 2.17 -12.78
N LEU A 331 44.57 2.63 -12.11
CA LEU A 331 44.56 3.89 -11.35
C LEU A 331 44.60 5.13 -12.26
N ARG A 332 44.90 4.95 -13.55
CA ARG A 332 44.92 6.03 -14.56
C ARG A 332 43.55 6.14 -15.23
N HIS A 333 42.61 6.73 -14.52
CA HIS A 333 41.23 6.85 -14.97
C HIS A 333 40.71 8.29 -14.84
N THR A 334 39.60 8.58 -15.51
CA THR A 334 38.82 9.78 -15.29
C THR A 334 37.43 9.39 -14.80
N ASP A 335 37.11 9.77 -13.57
CA ASP A 335 35.74 9.70 -13.07
C ASP A 335 34.90 10.81 -13.71
N TYR A 336 33.65 10.51 -13.99
CA TYR A 336 32.68 11.49 -14.46
C TYR A 336 31.37 11.37 -13.70
N ARG A 337 30.71 12.52 -13.50
CA ARG A 337 29.38 12.62 -12.92
C ARG A 337 28.53 13.62 -13.70
N ILE A 338 27.41 13.16 -14.23
CA ILE A 338 26.41 13.97 -14.92
C ILE A 338 25.29 14.23 -13.93
N ASN A 339 25.12 15.49 -13.52
CA ASN A 339 23.94 15.91 -12.78
C ASN A 339 22.91 16.45 -13.78
N TYR A 340 21.64 16.12 -13.54
CA TYR A 340 20.54 16.53 -14.39
C TYR A 340 19.26 16.70 -13.58
N ASN A 341 18.35 17.51 -14.13
CA ASN A 341 17.02 17.71 -13.59
C ASN A 341 16.00 17.03 -14.49
N ILE A 342 15.05 16.33 -13.87
CA ILE A 342 13.85 15.82 -14.53
C ILE A 342 12.76 16.86 -14.31
N ARG A 343 12.05 17.25 -15.38
CA ARG A 343 10.92 18.18 -15.26
C ARG A 343 9.83 17.61 -14.36
N THR A 344 9.06 18.50 -13.73
CA THR A 344 7.86 18.11 -13.00
C THR A 344 6.73 17.78 -13.99
N PHE A 345 5.97 16.75 -13.67
CA PHE A 345 4.79 16.31 -14.39
C PHE A 345 3.56 16.72 -13.58
N SER A 346 2.62 17.43 -14.20
CA SER A 346 1.39 17.90 -13.54
C SER A 346 0.12 17.33 -14.16
N ASP A 347 0.19 16.88 -15.42
CA ASP A 347 -0.92 16.21 -16.08
C ASP A 347 -1.01 14.75 -15.63
N VAL A 348 -2.16 14.36 -15.10
CA VAL A 348 -2.29 13.05 -14.44
C VAL A 348 -2.24 11.89 -15.43
N GLU A 349 -2.73 12.06 -16.66
CA GLU A 349 -2.65 11.01 -17.68
C GLU A 349 -1.22 10.83 -18.20
N GLU A 350 -0.44 11.90 -18.28
CA GLU A 350 1.00 11.83 -18.49
C GLU A 350 1.71 11.09 -17.35
N ILE A 351 1.43 11.43 -16.09
CA ILE A 351 2.06 10.77 -14.93
C ILE A 351 1.74 9.26 -14.94
N LYS A 352 0.50 8.86 -15.26
CA LYS A 352 0.12 7.44 -15.38
C LYS A 352 0.97 6.70 -16.43
N ARG A 353 1.18 7.29 -17.61
CA ARG A 353 2.04 6.68 -18.64
C ARG A 353 3.48 6.54 -18.15
N ILE A 354 4.02 7.58 -17.53
CA ILE A 354 5.39 7.57 -17.00
C ILE A 354 5.51 6.56 -15.84
N MET A 355 4.49 6.42 -15.00
CA MET A 355 4.48 5.41 -13.94
C MET A 355 4.59 3.99 -14.50
N ALA A 356 3.92 3.69 -15.61
CA ALA A 356 3.97 2.38 -16.24
C ALA A 356 5.30 2.11 -16.97
N GLU A 357 5.90 3.12 -17.60
CA GLU A 357 7.07 2.95 -18.45
C GLU A 357 8.40 3.25 -17.74
N GLN A 358 8.43 4.30 -16.92
CA GLN A 358 9.63 4.90 -16.32
C GLN A 358 9.36 5.49 -14.92
N PRO A 359 8.85 4.70 -13.96
CA PRO A 359 8.42 5.19 -12.64
C PRO A 359 9.51 5.91 -11.84
N GLN A 360 10.79 5.61 -12.10
CA GLN A 360 11.95 6.28 -11.51
C GLN A 360 12.05 7.79 -11.81
N LYS A 361 11.31 8.27 -12.83
CA LYS A 361 11.22 9.71 -13.16
C LYS A 361 10.26 10.48 -12.26
N LEU A 362 9.37 9.77 -11.57
CA LEU A 362 8.34 10.39 -10.75
C LEU A 362 8.85 10.69 -9.35
N SER A 363 8.39 11.80 -8.79
CA SER A 363 8.46 12.13 -7.37
C SER A 363 7.29 11.49 -6.63
N LEU A 364 7.43 11.37 -5.31
CA LEU A 364 6.36 10.86 -4.46
C LEU A 364 5.07 11.69 -4.55
N ASN A 365 5.17 13.01 -4.71
CA ASN A 365 3.99 13.85 -4.89
C ASN A 365 3.26 13.54 -6.21
N GLU A 366 3.99 13.27 -7.30
CA GLU A 366 3.38 12.91 -8.59
C GLU A 366 2.66 11.56 -8.52
N PHE A 367 3.21 10.56 -7.81
CA PHE A 367 2.47 9.33 -7.48
C PHE A 367 1.18 9.65 -6.71
N TYR A 368 1.24 10.51 -5.69
CA TYR A 368 0.06 10.89 -4.92
C TYR A 368 -1.02 11.58 -5.78
N LEU A 369 -0.64 12.42 -6.74
CA LEU A 369 -1.58 13.06 -7.68
C LEU A 369 -2.32 12.03 -8.54
N VAL A 370 -1.65 10.94 -8.95
CA VAL A 370 -2.29 9.83 -9.67
C VAL A 370 -3.23 9.05 -8.77
N ALA A 371 -2.83 8.76 -7.53
CA ALA A 371 -3.69 8.06 -6.57
C ALA A 371 -5.03 8.78 -6.37
N GLY A 372 -5.04 10.12 -6.39
CA GLY A 372 -6.25 10.93 -6.28
C GLY A 372 -7.27 10.77 -7.43
N LYS A 373 -6.97 10.02 -8.49
CA LYS A 373 -7.94 9.65 -9.55
C LYS A 373 -8.71 8.37 -9.27
N TYR A 374 -8.24 7.57 -8.32
CA TYR A 374 -8.81 6.28 -7.99
C TYR A 374 -9.51 6.35 -6.65
N GLU A 375 -10.58 5.58 -6.50
CA GLU A 375 -11.25 5.45 -5.22
C GLU A 375 -10.33 4.67 -4.25
N PRO A 376 -10.17 5.13 -2.99
CA PRO A 376 -9.37 4.40 -2.02
C PRO A 376 -9.84 2.95 -1.87
N GLY A 377 -8.94 2.00 -2.15
CA GLY A 377 -9.19 0.56 -2.06
C GLY A 377 -9.33 -0.17 -3.39
N THR A 378 -9.39 0.52 -4.54
CA THR A 378 -9.25 -0.18 -5.82
C THR A 378 -7.84 -0.74 -6.01
N GLU A 379 -7.69 -1.67 -6.96
CA GLU A 379 -6.39 -2.24 -7.30
C GLU A 379 -5.43 -1.16 -7.83
N GLU A 380 -5.93 -0.25 -8.66
CA GLU A 380 -5.14 0.84 -9.24
C GLU A 380 -4.66 1.83 -8.18
N PHE A 381 -5.52 2.20 -7.22
CA PHE A 381 -5.14 3.03 -6.08
C PHE A 381 -4.00 2.38 -5.28
N THR A 382 -4.10 1.07 -5.07
CA THR A 382 -3.08 0.31 -4.33
C THR A 382 -1.77 0.22 -5.09
N GLU A 383 -1.83 -0.01 -6.40
CA GLU A 383 -0.66 -0.18 -7.25
C GLU A 383 0.21 1.09 -7.30
N VAL A 384 -0.43 2.27 -7.29
CA VAL A 384 0.28 3.56 -7.21
C VAL A 384 1.21 3.60 -5.99
N PHE A 385 0.71 3.24 -4.81
CA PHE A 385 1.52 3.29 -3.58
C PHE A 385 2.52 2.13 -3.48
N LYS A 386 2.22 0.96 -4.06
CA LYS A 386 3.19 -0.14 -4.21
C LYS A 386 4.37 0.27 -5.09
N THR A 387 4.09 0.90 -6.23
CA THR A 387 5.14 1.42 -7.12
C THR A 387 5.93 2.55 -6.44
N ALA A 388 5.25 3.46 -5.75
CA ALA A 388 5.92 4.56 -5.05
C ALA A 388 6.91 4.05 -3.98
N VAL A 389 6.51 3.08 -3.14
CA VAL A 389 7.43 2.53 -2.12
C VAL A 389 8.56 1.68 -2.72
N LEU A 390 8.36 1.09 -3.91
CA LEU A 390 9.44 0.42 -4.63
C LEU A 390 10.51 1.42 -5.13
N MET A 391 10.08 2.60 -5.62
CA MET A 391 11.00 3.65 -6.07
C MET A 391 11.66 4.38 -4.90
N PHE A 392 11.01 4.45 -3.74
CA PHE A 392 11.47 5.17 -2.56
C PHE A 392 11.42 4.29 -1.29
N PRO A 393 12.19 3.18 -1.24
CA PRO A 393 12.05 2.15 -0.20
C PRO A 393 12.42 2.61 1.21
N GLY A 394 13.19 3.69 1.34
CA GLY A 394 13.58 4.31 2.61
C GLY A 394 12.76 5.53 3.00
N ASP A 395 11.83 6.00 2.15
CA ASP A 395 11.05 7.20 2.46
C ASP A 395 9.90 6.87 3.43
N LYS A 396 9.75 7.70 4.47
CA LYS A 396 8.77 7.49 5.54
C LYS A 396 7.34 7.63 5.05
N VAL A 397 7.06 8.62 4.19
CA VAL A 397 5.72 8.90 3.68
C VAL A 397 5.30 7.85 2.65
N ALA A 398 6.23 7.43 1.78
CA ALA A 398 6.00 6.34 0.84
C ALA A 398 5.61 5.05 1.57
N ASN A 399 6.37 4.70 2.61
CA ASN A 399 6.08 3.53 3.44
C ASN A 399 4.75 3.67 4.22
N LEU A 400 4.44 4.85 4.77
CA LEU A 400 3.15 5.09 5.43
C LEU A 400 1.97 4.87 4.48
N ASN A 401 1.99 5.49 3.31
CA ASN A 401 0.88 5.38 2.35
C ASN A 401 0.74 3.95 1.81
N ALA A 402 1.86 3.27 1.52
CA ALA A 402 1.84 1.87 1.12
C ALA A 402 1.33 0.94 2.24
N ALA A 403 1.64 1.24 3.50
CA ALA A 403 1.08 0.51 4.64
C ALA A 403 -0.44 0.66 4.70
N ASN A 404 -0.97 1.88 4.56
CA ASN A 404 -2.41 2.11 4.56
C ASN A 404 -3.11 1.37 3.39
N ALA A 405 -2.52 1.39 2.19
CA ALA A 405 -3.05 0.61 1.08
C ALA A 405 -3.08 -0.91 1.41
N ALA A 406 -2.03 -1.43 2.05
CA ALA A 406 -1.97 -2.83 2.49
C ALA A 406 -2.99 -3.16 3.61
N ILE A 407 -3.19 -2.26 4.59
CA ILE A 407 -4.22 -2.41 5.63
C ILE A 407 -5.60 -2.58 4.98
N ARG A 408 -5.90 -1.80 3.95
CA ARG A 408 -7.19 -1.86 3.26
C ARG A 408 -7.42 -3.16 2.51
N GLN A 409 -6.36 -3.82 2.03
CA GLN A 409 -6.41 -5.14 1.40
C GLN A 409 -6.33 -6.31 2.39
N ASP A 410 -6.32 -6.04 3.70
CA ASP A 410 -6.10 -7.05 4.74
C ASP A 410 -4.75 -7.79 4.64
N ASP A 411 -3.79 -7.22 3.90
CA ASP A 411 -2.41 -7.68 3.86
C ASP A 411 -1.64 -7.11 5.06
N PHE A 412 -1.94 -7.66 6.23
CA PHE A 412 -1.39 -7.19 7.49
C PHE A 412 0.13 -7.37 7.58
N ALA A 413 0.67 -8.43 6.99
CA ALA A 413 2.10 -8.71 7.02
C ALA A 413 2.89 -7.65 6.23
N THR A 414 2.40 -7.29 5.04
CA THR A 414 3.00 -6.21 4.24
C THR A 414 2.82 -4.86 4.92
N ALA A 415 1.65 -4.59 5.50
CA ALA A 415 1.41 -3.35 6.25
C ALA A 415 2.41 -3.16 7.39
N GLU A 416 2.67 -4.19 8.20
CA GLU A 416 3.64 -4.14 9.30
C GLU A 416 5.05 -3.83 8.82
N ARG A 417 5.50 -4.49 7.75
CA ARG A 417 6.83 -4.27 7.17
C ARG A 417 7.01 -2.82 6.71
N TYR A 418 5.99 -2.22 6.10
CA TYR A 418 6.04 -0.82 5.71
C TYR A 418 5.97 0.12 6.91
N LEU A 419 5.13 -0.16 7.92
CA LEU A 419 5.05 0.64 9.14
C LEU A 419 6.35 0.66 9.95
N GLN A 420 7.20 -0.37 9.87
CA GLN A 420 8.55 -0.34 10.46
C GLN A 420 9.43 0.76 9.88
N LYS A 421 9.21 1.16 8.62
CA LYS A 421 9.97 2.19 7.90
C LYS A 421 9.25 3.53 7.82
N ALA A 422 7.98 3.60 8.24
CA ALA A 422 7.16 4.82 8.20
C ALA A 422 7.53 5.87 9.26
N GLY A 423 8.42 5.53 10.21
CA GLY A 423 8.78 6.42 11.33
C GLY A 423 7.62 6.63 12.31
N ASP A 424 7.67 7.76 13.04
CA ASP A 424 6.80 8.04 14.19
C ASP A 424 6.03 9.36 14.05
N SER A 425 5.61 9.74 12.84
CA SER A 425 4.67 10.88 12.69
C SER A 425 3.31 10.54 13.32
N ALA A 426 2.48 11.55 13.60
CA ALA A 426 1.15 11.33 14.18
C ALA A 426 0.29 10.40 13.30
N GLU A 427 0.41 10.53 11.98
CA GLU A 427 -0.25 9.68 10.98
C GLU A 427 0.31 8.25 10.97
N ALA A 428 1.63 8.07 11.11
CA ALA A 428 2.23 6.75 11.20
C ALA A 428 1.86 6.03 12.52
N VAL A 429 1.76 6.76 13.62
CA VAL A 429 1.25 6.23 14.90
C VAL A 429 -0.23 5.86 14.76
N TYR A 430 -1.03 6.72 14.11
CA TYR A 430 -2.43 6.43 13.82
C TYR A 430 -2.60 5.17 12.96
N ALA A 431 -1.82 5.02 11.89
CA ALA A 431 -1.88 3.86 11.01
C ALA A 431 -1.58 2.53 11.74
N ARG A 432 -0.71 2.53 12.76
CA ARG A 432 -0.49 1.37 13.64
C ARG A 432 -1.73 1.04 14.48
N GLY A 433 -2.43 2.06 14.99
CA GLY A 433 -3.72 1.89 15.67
C GLY A 433 -4.80 1.37 14.74
N ALA A 434 -4.85 1.87 13.50
CA ALA A 434 -5.77 1.40 12.47
C ALA A 434 -5.52 -0.08 12.10
N LEU A 435 -4.27 -0.47 11.93
CA LEU A 435 -3.89 -1.87 11.71
C LEU A 435 -4.31 -2.76 12.89
N ALA A 436 -4.08 -2.30 14.13
CA ALA A 436 -4.47 -3.04 15.33
C ALA A 436 -6.00 -3.27 15.41
N ILE A 437 -6.81 -2.28 15.03
CA ILE A 437 -8.27 -2.45 14.88
C ILE A 437 -8.59 -3.57 13.89
N ARG A 438 -7.96 -3.56 12.70
CA ARG A 438 -8.21 -4.57 11.67
C ARG A 438 -7.77 -5.97 12.10
N LYS A 439 -6.72 -6.07 12.92
CA LYS A 439 -6.30 -7.30 13.59
C LYS A 439 -7.15 -7.69 14.81
N LYS A 440 -8.14 -6.88 15.19
CA LYS A 440 -8.98 -7.02 16.40
C LYS A 440 -8.19 -6.94 17.72
N ASP A 441 -7.00 -6.36 17.70
CA ASP A 441 -6.22 -6.05 18.91
C ASP A 441 -6.61 -4.66 19.42
N TYR A 442 -7.76 -4.60 20.10
CA TYR A 442 -8.36 -3.34 20.52
C TYR A 442 -7.61 -2.65 21.66
N GLU A 443 -6.86 -3.40 22.49
CA GLU A 443 -6.01 -2.84 23.53
C GLU A 443 -4.86 -2.05 22.90
N THR A 444 -4.11 -2.69 22.00
CA THR A 444 -3.03 -2.02 21.26
C THR A 444 -3.56 -0.86 20.40
N ALA A 445 -4.75 -1.03 19.80
CA ALA A 445 -5.40 0.06 19.06
C ALA A 445 -5.63 1.30 19.93
N ARG A 446 -6.20 1.14 21.13
CA ARG A 446 -6.46 2.26 22.06
C ARG A 446 -5.18 2.98 22.45
N GLN A 447 -4.08 2.25 22.67
CA GLN A 447 -2.79 2.83 23.01
C GLN A 447 -2.28 3.73 21.87
N TYR A 448 -2.24 3.21 20.64
CA TYR A 448 -1.79 3.98 19.49
C TYR A 448 -2.71 5.15 19.14
N LEU A 449 -4.03 4.97 19.23
CA LEU A 449 -4.99 6.04 18.94
C LEU A 449 -4.89 7.19 19.96
N ASN A 450 -4.75 6.90 21.26
CA ASN A 450 -4.51 7.96 22.25
C ASN A 450 -3.19 8.68 21.98
N LYS A 451 -2.11 7.94 21.71
CA LYS A 451 -0.82 8.55 21.37
C LYS A 451 -0.92 9.44 20.13
N ALA A 452 -1.57 8.99 19.06
CA ALA A 452 -1.75 9.78 17.84
C ALA A 452 -2.59 11.03 18.09
N LYS A 453 -3.67 10.92 18.88
CA LYS A 453 -4.51 12.04 19.31
C LYS A 453 -3.70 13.09 20.07
N ASP A 454 -2.87 12.67 21.02
CA ASP A 454 -2.03 13.56 21.82
C ASP A 454 -0.95 14.25 20.96
N MET A 455 -0.58 13.63 19.83
CA MET A 455 0.30 14.20 18.82
C MET A 455 -0.43 15.11 17.80
N GLY A 456 -1.73 15.34 17.98
CA GLY A 456 -2.54 16.24 17.15
C GLY A 456 -3.24 15.59 15.95
N GLN A 457 -3.26 14.26 15.83
CA GLN A 457 -4.01 13.60 14.75
C GLN A 457 -5.51 13.56 15.05
N GLU A 458 -6.28 14.43 14.39
CA GLU A 458 -7.73 14.57 14.61
C GLU A 458 -8.51 13.29 14.34
N GLN A 459 -8.11 12.53 13.32
CA GLN A 459 -8.79 11.27 12.96
C GLN A 459 -8.69 10.21 14.07
N ALA A 460 -7.66 10.29 14.91
CA ALA A 460 -7.48 9.38 16.03
C ALA A 460 -8.58 9.55 17.09
N ALA A 461 -9.01 10.79 17.37
CA ALA A 461 -10.08 11.06 18.32
C ALA A 461 -11.42 10.46 17.86
N LYS A 462 -11.79 10.69 16.59
CA LYS A 462 -13.02 10.15 15.97
C LYS A 462 -13.01 8.61 15.98
N THR A 463 -11.88 8.02 15.59
CA THR A 463 -11.72 6.57 15.55
C THR A 463 -11.83 5.95 16.95
N LEU A 464 -11.26 6.60 17.97
CA LEU A 464 -11.35 6.15 19.36
C LEU A 464 -12.78 6.24 19.91
N GLU A 465 -13.51 7.31 19.60
CA GLU A 465 -14.92 7.44 19.97
C GLU A 465 -15.78 6.31 19.39
N GLU A 466 -15.61 6.02 18.10
CA GLU A 466 -16.32 4.93 17.43
C GLU A 466 -15.93 3.55 17.99
N LEU A 467 -14.64 3.33 18.25
CA LEU A 467 -14.15 2.10 18.88
C LEU A 467 -14.79 1.88 20.27
N ASN A 468 -14.93 2.94 21.07
CA ASN A 468 -15.57 2.87 22.39
C ASN A 468 -17.04 2.51 22.27
N LYS A 469 -17.78 3.23 21.42
CA LYS A 469 -19.20 2.95 21.17
C LYS A 469 -19.41 1.49 20.78
N ARG A 470 -18.60 0.96 19.88
CA ARG A 470 -18.73 -0.45 19.43
C ARG A 470 -18.41 -1.47 20.52
N HIS A 471 -17.51 -1.15 21.45
CA HIS A 471 -17.15 -2.04 22.55
C HIS A 471 -18.23 -2.10 23.64
N ASP A 472 -18.84 -0.95 23.97
CA ASP A 472 -19.87 -0.84 25.03
C ASP A 472 -21.18 -1.57 24.71
N TYR A 473 -21.37 -2.02 23.47
CA TYR A 473 -22.53 -2.83 23.06
C TYR A 473 -22.24 -4.34 22.98
N ASN A 474 -20.97 -4.75 23.05
CA ASN A 474 -20.59 -6.17 23.02
C ASN A 474 -20.40 -6.75 24.42
N ASN A 475 -20.42 -5.90 25.45
CA ASN A 475 -20.62 -6.24 26.86
C ASN A 475 -22.06 -5.89 27.25
#